data_AF-A0A7X2I1G8-F1
#
_entry.id   AF-A0A7X2I1G8-F1
#
_cell.length_a   1.000
_cell.length_b   1.000
_cell.length_c   1.000
_cell.angle_alpha   90.00
_cell.angle_beta   90.00
_cell.angle_gamma   90.00
#
_symmetry.space_group_name_H-M   'P 1'
#
loop_
_entity.id
_entity.type
_entity.pdbx_description
1 polymer ?
#
loop_
_entity_poly.entity_id
_entity_poly.type
_entity_poly.pdbx_seq_one_letter_code
_entity_poly.pdbx_strand_id
1 'polypeptide(L)'
;MSDFRRYRRHRSDGDWLKWSLISLAVGAVLFIGWRAFVMYQVNHMLQGIVTNSQAASQRILQQEKDRQAALARQREEKAQRDAQALAAQQLAQREANERATRKEAAWNQYFKPSQKCRDDPVTVECANAHIRAKNKFEESYRDPL
;
A
#
# COMPACT_ATOMS: atom_id res chain seq x y z
N MET A 1 27.17 -90.40 -30.77
CA MET A 1 26.07 -91.16 -30.14
C MET A 1 25.71 -90.45 -28.84
N SER A 2 24.78 -89.49 -28.83
CA SER A 2 23.31 -89.59 -28.89
C SER A 2 22.67 -90.02 -27.55
N ASP A 3 21.74 -89.17 -27.10
CA ASP A 3 20.75 -89.33 -26.01
C ASP A 3 21.27 -89.22 -24.57
N PHE A 4 20.70 -88.41 -23.66
CA PHE A 4 19.29 -88.06 -23.50
C PHE A 4 19.08 -86.57 -23.17
N ARG A 5 18.46 -85.86 -24.12
CA ARG A 5 17.55 -84.75 -23.84
C ARG A 5 16.37 -85.27 -23.00
N ARG A 6 15.85 -84.41 -22.12
CA ARG A 6 14.60 -84.49 -21.31
C ARG A 6 14.83 -84.81 -19.84
N TYR A 7 15.32 -83.84 -19.07
CA TYR A 7 14.72 -83.65 -17.75
C TYR A 7 13.45 -82.81 -17.92
N ARG A 8 12.35 -83.55 -17.79
CA ARG A 8 10.98 -83.23 -18.07
C ARG A 8 10.51 -82.07 -17.18
N ARG A 9 10.31 -80.92 -17.80
CA ARG A 9 9.48 -79.79 -17.34
C ARG A 9 8.06 -80.32 -17.12
N HIS A 10 7.70 -80.77 -15.91
CA HIS A 10 6.30 -81.02 -15.49
C HIS A 10 6.22 -81.43 -14.00
N ARG A 11 6.17 -80.44 -13.09
CA ARG A 11 5.44 -80.45 -11.81
C ARG A 11 5.84 -79.21 -10.99
N SER A 12 5.15 -78.08 -11.17
CA SER A 12 5.09 -76.99 -10.18
C SER A 12 4.12 -75.85 -10.59
N ASP A 13 3.70 -75.76 -11.85
CA ASP A 13 2.96 -74.57 -12.32
C ASP A 13 1.65 -74.31 -11.56
N GLY A 14 0.94 -75.36 -11.14
CA GLY A 14 -0.32 -75.25 -10.40
C GLY A 14 -0.18 -74.90 -8.92
N ASP A 15 0.96 -75.19 -8.29
CA ASP A 15 1.14 -74.92 -6.86
C ASP A 15 1.71 -73.52 -6.62
N TRP A 16 2.57 -73.02 -7.51
CA TRP A 16 3.01 -71.61 -7.49
C TRP A 16 1.85 -70.63 -7.68
N LEU A 17 0.91 -70.95 -8.58
CA LEU A 17 -0.32 -70.15 -8.78
C LEU A 17 -1.22 -70.13 -7.54
N LYS A 18 -1.33 -71.25 -6.80
CA LYS A 18 -2.13 -71.29 -5.56
C LYS A 18 -1.50 -70.45 -4.46
N TRP A 19 -0.18 -70.56 -4.28
CA TRP A 19 0.54 -69.78 -3.26
C TRP A 19 0.50 -68.28 -3.55
N SER A 20 0.61 -67.86 -4.82
CA SER A 20 0.53 -66.44 -5.18
C SER A 20 -0.86 -65.84 -4.94
N LEU A 21 -1.94 -66.58 -5.22
CA LEU A 21 -3.31 -66.14 -4.92
C LEU A 21 -3.56 -65.98 -3.42
N ILE A 22 -3.05 -66.90 -2.60
CA ILE A 22 -3.16 -66.80 -1.14
C ILE A 22 -2.40 -65.58 -0.62
N SER A 23 -1.17 -65.34 -1.07
CA SER A 23 -0.39 -64.16 -0.66
C SER A 23 -1.06 -62.85 -1.08
N LEU A 24 -1.66 -62.79 -2.28
CA LEU A 24 -2.43 -61.63 -2.72
C LEU A 24 -3.69 -61.41 -1.87
N ALA A 25 -4.41 -62.47 -1.54
CA ALA A 25 -5.60 -62.38 -0.68
C ALA A 25 -5.25 -61.88 0.72
N VAL A 26 -4.18 -62.42 1.33
CA VAL A 26 -3.67 -61.97 2.64
C VAL A 26 -3.20 -60.51 2.55
N GLY A 27 -2.44 -60.16 1.52
CA GLY A 27 -2.01 -58.78 1.28
C GLY A 27 -3.17 -57.81 1.13
N ALA A 28 -4.23 -58.20 0.41
CA ALA A 28 -5.43 -57.39 0.25
C ALA A 28 -6.17 -57.17 1.58
N VAL A 29 -6.33 -58.21 2.39
CA VAL A 29 -6.98 -58.10 3.72
C VAL A 29 -6.18 -57.20 4.65
N LEU A 30 -4.85 -57.37 4.71
CA LEU A 30 -3.98 -56.52 5.51
C LEU A 30 -4.01 -55.06 5.03
N PHE A 31 -4.02 -54.83 3.72
CA PHE A 31 -4.10 -53.49 3.16
C PHE A 31 -5.43 -52.79 3.49
N ILE A 32 -6.56 -53.51 3.38
CA ILE A 32 -7.88 -52.98 3.74
C ILE A 32 -7.94 -52.67 5.24
N GLY A 33 -7.44 -53.56 6.10
CA GLY A 33 -7.37 -53.33 7.54
C GLY A 33 -6.51 -52.11 7.91
N TRP A 34 -5.33 -51.97 7.30
CA TRP A 34 -4.47 -50.81 7.47
C TRP A 34 -5.16 -49.50 7.04
N ARG A 35 -5.85 -49.51 5.89
CA ARG A 35 -6.60 -48.34 5.38
C ARG A 35 -7.71 -47.92 6.34
N ALA A 36 -8.47 -48.87 6.88
CA ALA A 36 -9.51 -48.60 7.87
C ALA A 36 -8.94 -48.01 9.16
N PHE A 37 -7.82 -48.55 9.66
CA PHE A 37 -7.12 -48.05 10.84
C PHE A 37 -6.64 -46.61 10.66
N VAL A 38 -5.99 -46.31 9.54
CA VAL A 38 -5.54 -44.95 9.21
C VAL A 38 -6.72 -43.98 9.12
N MET A 39 -7.82 -44.37 8.46
CA MET A 39 -8.99 -43.50 8.32
C MET A 39 -9.66 -43.19 9.67
N TYR A 40 -9.73 -44.18 10.56
CA TYR A 40 -10.23 -43.98 11.93
C TYR A 40 -9.38 -42.97 12.72
N GLN A 41 -8.06 -43.08 12.62
CA GLN A 41 -7.13 -42.20 13.33
C GLN A 41 -7.18 -40.76 12.80
N VAL A 42 -7.28 -40.58 11.48
CA VAL A 42 -7.40 -39.26 10.83
C VAL A 42 -8.70 -38.56 11.24
N ASN A 43 -9.83 -39.28 11.29
CA ASN A 43 -11.11 -38.69 11.66
C ASN A 43 -11.09 -38.11 13.10
N HIS A 44 -10.41 -38.78 14.02
CA HIS A 44 -10.25 -38.29 15.39
C HIS A 44 -9.34 -37.05 15.50
N MET A 45 -8.32 -36.93 14.67
CA MET A 45 -7.42 -35.76 14.69
C MET A 45 -8.04 -34.51 14.03
N LEU A 46 -8.85 -34.70 12.99
CA LEU A 46 -9.41 -33.58 12.22
C LEU A 46 -10.33 -32.67 13.03
N GLN A 47 -11.08 -33.20 14.00
CA GLN A 47 -12.01 -32.40 14.81
C GLN A 47 -11.30 -31.31 15.65
N GLY A 48 -10.09 -31.61 16.15
CA GLY A 48 -9.28 -30.65 16.88
C GLY A 48 -8.56 -29.63 15.98
N ILE A 49 -8.23 -30.01 14.74
CA ILE A 49 -7.55 -29.13 13.79
C ILE A 49 -8.54 -28.09 13.23
N VAL A 50 -9.74 -28.51 12.84
CA VAL A 50 -10.72 -27.63 12.20
C VAL A 50 -11.15 -26.49 13.14
N THR A 51 -11.46 -26.81 14.40
CA THR A 51 -11.91 -25.82 15.40
C THR A 51 -10.82 -24.79 15.72
N ASN A 52 -9.59 -25.24 15.98
CA ASN A 52 -8.46 -24.36 16.25
C ASN A 52 -8.06 -23.53 15.01
N SER A 53 -8.14 -24.11 13.81
CA SER A 53 -7.83 -23.41 12.56
C SER A 53 -8.84 -22.32 12.24
N GLN A 54 -10.15 -22.57 12.46
CA GLN A 54 -11.19 -21.59 12.20
C GLN A 54 -11.06 -20.39 13.12
N ALA A 55 -10.82 -20.62 14.41
CA ALA A 55 -10.59 -19.54 15.38
C ALA A 55 -9.32 -18.73 15.03
N ALA A 56 -8.23 -19.39 14.62
CA ALA A 56 -7.01 -18.71 14.18
C ALA A 56 -7.24 -17.88 12.91
N SER A 57 -7.92 -18.44 11.90
CA SER A 57 -8.25 -17.72 10.66
C SER A 57 -9.17 -16.53 10.90
N GLN A 58 -10.15 -16.65 11.80
CA GLN A 58 -11.03 -15.53 12.16
C GLN A 58 -10.27 -14.38 12.84
N ARG A 59 -9.31 -14.70 13.72
CA ARG A 59 -8.46 -13.68 14.36
C ARG A 59 -7.60 -12.94 13.35
N ILE A 60 -7.00 -13.66 12.39
CA ILE A 60 -6.21 -13.03 11.31
C ILE A 60 -7.10 -12.12 10.47
N LEU A 61 -8.30 -12.57 10.11
CA LEU A 61 -9.24 -11.75 9.33
C LEU A 61 -9.67 -10.49 10.09
N GLN A 62 -9.94 -10.60 11.39
CA GLN A 62 -10.28 -9.46 12.24
C GLN A 62 -9.12 -8.48 12.34
N GLN A 63 -7.91 -8.99 12.60
CA GLN A 63 -6.71 -8.16 12.67
C GLN A 63 -6.46 -7.41 11.36
N GLU A 64 -6.68 -8.06 10.21
CA GLU A 64 -6.50 -7.40 8.91
C GLU A 64 -7.57 -6.33 8.67
N LYS A 65 -8.82 -6.57 9.06
CA LYS A 65 -9.88 -5.54 9.02
C LYS A 65 -9.55 -4.35 9.92
N ASP A 66 -9.09 -4.61 11.14
CA ASP A 66 -8.71 -3.57 12.10
C ASP A 66 -7.52 -2.76 11.59
N ARG A 67 -6.53 -3.43 10.99
CA ARG A 67 -5.39 -2.79 10.35
C ARG A 67 -5.82 -1.91 9.18
N GLN A 68 -6.71 -2.40 8.32
CA GLN A 68 -7.25 -1.61 7.21
C GLN A 68 -8.05 -0.41 7.71
N ALA A 69 -8.88 -0.58 8.74
CA ALA A 69 -9.65 0.50 9.35
C ALA A 69 -8.74 1.55 10.03
N ALA A 70 -7.66 1.12 10.68
CA ALA A 70 -6.66 2.01 11.26
C ALA A 70 -5.92 2.81 10.17
N LEU A 71 -5.51 2.15 9.08
CA LEU A 71 -4.88 2.82 7.94
C LEU A 71 -5.83 3.80 7.24
N ALA A 72 -7.10 3.47 7.10
CA ALA A 72 -8.12 4.36 6.55
C ALA A 72 -8.25 5.63 7.41
N ARG A 73 -8.41 5.47 8.73
CA ARG A 73 -8.47 6.60 9.68
C ARG A 73 -7.22 7.48 9.62
N GLN A 74 -6.04 6.87 9.58
CA GLN A 74 -4.78 7.61 9.48
C GLN A 74 -4.69 8.42 8.16
N ARG A 75 -5.18 7.86 7.05
CA ARG A 75 -5.24 8.57 5.76
C ARG A 75 -6.20 9.74 5.81
N GLU A 76 -7.38 9.56 6.40
CA GLU A 76 -8.37 10.63 6.56
C GLU A 76 -7.83 11.77 7.44
N GLU A 77 -7.23 11.46 8.59
CA GLU A 77 -6.62 12.47 9.46
C GLU A 77 -5.48 13.21 8.78
N LYS A 78 -4.67 12.52 7.98
CA LYS A 78 -3.60 13.16 7.20
C LYS A 78 -4.19 14.07 6.13
N ALA A 79 -5.17 13.59 5.37
CA ALA A 79 -5.84 14.39 4.34
C ALA A 79 -6.53 15.63 4.93
N GLN A 80 -7.14 15.52 6.11
CA GLN A 80 -7.72 16.66 6.81
C GLN A 80 -6.66 17.68 7.25
N ARG A 81 -5.53 17.22 7.80
CA ARG A 81 -4.41 18.10 8.17
C ARG A 81 -3.82 18.81 6.95
N ASP A 82 -3.60 18.08 5.87
CA ASP A 82 -3.06 18.63 4.62
C ASP A 82 -4.04 19.66 4.01
N ALA A 83 -5.34 19.38 4.04
CA ALA A 83 -6.37 20.31 3.58
C ALA A 83 -6.44 21.58 4.43
N GLN A 84 -6.34 21.46 5.77
CA GLN A 84 -6.30 22.61 6.67
C GLN A 84 -5.04 23.46 6.45
N ALA A 85 -3.87 22.82 6.28
CA ALA A 85 -2.62 23.52 5.98
C ALA A 85 -2.69 24.28 4.65
N LEU A 86 -3.25 23.65 3.61
CA LEU A 86 -3.45 24.30 2.32
C LEU A 86 -4.42 25.48 2.41
N ALA A 87 -5.53 25.34 3.13
CA ALA A 87 -6.49 26.42 3.34
C ALA A 87 -5.85 27.62 4.08
N ALA A 88 -5.07 27.35 5.13
CA ALA A 88 -4.34 28.39 5.86
C ALA A 88 -3.31 29.10 4.97
N GLN A 89 -2.58 28.35 4.14
CA GLN A 89 -1.62 28.92 3.18
C GLN A 89 -2.31 29.80 2.15
N GLN A 90 -3.45 29.37 1.60
CA GLN A 90 -4.22 30.16 0.65
C GLN A 90 -4.75 31.45 1.27
N LEU A 91 -5.22 31.40 2.52
CA LEU A 91 -5.66 32.59 3.23
C LEU A 91 -4.51 33.57 3.45
N ALA A 92 -3.35 33.09 3.93
CA ALA A 92 -2.16 33.91 4.13
C ALA A 92 -1.67 34.54 2.81
N GLN A 93 -1.74 33.80 1.70
CA GLN A 93 -1.37 34.31 0.38
C GLN A 93 -2.34 35.39 -0.11
N ARG A 94 -3.65 35.21 0.12
CA ARG A 94 -4.66 36.24 -0.21
C ARG A 94 -4.41 37.51 0.58
N GLU A 95 -4.21 37.40 1.89
CA GLU A 95 -3.89 38.56 2.72
C GLU A 95 -2.60 39.26 2.27
N ALA A 96 -1.55 38.50 1.94
CA ALA A 96 -0.30 39.06 1.44
C ALA A 96 -0.50 39.82 0.12
N ASN A 97 -1.30 39.26 -0.80
CA ASN A 97 -1.63 39.91 -2.06
C ASN A 97 -2.45 41.18 -1.84
N GLU A 98 -3.45 41.15 -0.96
CA GLU A 98 -4.24 42.34 -0.62
C GLU A 98 -3.39 43.44 0.00
N ARG A 99 -2.46 43.10 0.91
CA ARG A 99 -1.48 44.04 1.48
C ARG A 99 -0.59 44.64 0.40
N ALA A 100 -0.11 43.82 -0.54
CA ALA A 100 0.69 44.29 -1.66
C ALA A 100 -0.10 45.25 -2.56
N THR A 101 -1.34 44.91 -2.90
CA THR A 101 -2.23 45.78 -3.70
C THR A 101 -2.52 47.10 -3.00
N ARG A 102 -2.78 47.10 -1.68
CA ARG A 102 -2.95 48.34 -0.90
C ARG A 102 -1.70 49.19 -0.90
N LYS A 103 -0.52 48.59 -0.68
CA LYS A 103 0.76 49.29 -0.70
C LYS A 103 1.04 49.90 -2.08
N GLU A 104 0.74 49.17 -3.15
CA GLU A 104 0.89 49.66 -4.53
C GLU A 104 -0.08 50.82 -4.83
N ALA A 105 -1.35 50.70 -4.43
CA ALA A 105 -2.32 51.78 -4.58
C ALA A 105 -1.88 53.05 -3.82
N ALA A 106 -1.41 52.90 -2.58
CA ALA A 106 -0.89 54.01 -1.79
C ALA A 106 0.38 54.62 -2.41
N TRP A 107 1.27 53.79 -2.97
CA TRP A 107 2.44 54.26 -3.70
C TRP A 107 2.06 55.09 -4.93
N ASN A 108 1.08 54.64 -5.72
CA ASN A 108 0.61 55.36 -6.90
C ASN A 108 -0.05 56.71 -6.55
N GLN A 109 -0.63 56.83 -5.36
CA GLN A 109 -1.16 58.10 -4.86
C GLN A 109 -0.05 59.04 -4.34
N TYR A 110 0.97 58.48 -3.69
CA TYR A 110 2.09 59.21 -3.11
C TYR A 110 3.07 59.74 -4.17
N PHE A 111 3.52 58.87 -5.07
CA PHE A 111 4.54 59.21 -6.06
C PHE A 111 3.90 59.85 -7.29
N LYS A 112 4.13 61.15 -7.43
CA LYS A 112 3.74 61.92 -8.61
C LYS A 112 4.99 62.35 -9.36
N PRO A 113 5.36 61.69 -10.48
CA PRO A 113 6.53 62.08 -11.26
C PRO A 113 6.33 63.48 -11.86
N SER A 114 7.43 64.23 -12.00
CA SER A 114 7.43 65.50 -12.73
C SER A 114 7.11 65.29 -14.21
N GLN A 115 6.67 66.33 -14.91
CA GLN A 115 6.32 66.22 -16.34
C GLN A 115 7.49 65.67 -17.18
N LYS A 116 8.71 66.18 -16.95
CA LYS A 116 9.94 65.71 -17.60
C LYS A 116 10.15 64.19 -17.43
N CYS A 117 9.85 63.64 -16.26
CA CYS A 117 9.97 62.20 -15.98
C CYS A 117 8.80 61.36 -16.50
N ARG A 118 7.67 61.98 -16.86
CA ARG A 118 6.58 61.30 -17.56
C ARG A 118 6.86 61.19 -19.05
N ASP A 119 7.47 62.23 -19.62
CA ASP A 119 7.79 62.28 -21.06
C ASP A 119 9.06 61.47 -21.40
N ASP A 120 10.06 61.45 -20.51
CA ASP A 120 11.27 60.60 -20.63
C ASP A 120 11.62 59.91 -19.29
N PRO A 121 11.06 58.72 -19.03
CA PRO A 121 11.22 58.01 -17.76
C PRO A 121 12.57 57.30 -17.61
N VAL A 122 13.35 57.18 -18.69
CA VAL A 122 14.55 56.32 -18.73
C VAL A 122 15.81 57.04 -18.27
N THR A 123 15.71 58.35 -17.99
CA THR A 123 16.83 59.15 -17.52
C THR A 123 17.25 58.77 -16.09
N VAL A 124 18.55 58.83 -15.84
CA VAL A 124 19.14 58.54 -14.52
C VAL A 124 18.57 59.46 -13.43
N GLU A 125 18.26 60.72 -13.77
CA GLU A 125 17.65 61.69 -12.85
C GLU A 125 16.28 61.24 -12.34
N CYS A 126 15.45 60.70 -13.23
CA CYS A 126 14.11 60.21 -12.92
C CYS A 126 14.15 58.91 -12.12
N ALA A 127 15.06 58.00 -12.44
CA ALA A 127 15.31 56.80 -11.64
C ALA A 127 15.75 57.15 -10.21
N ASN A 128 16.70 58.09 -10.06
CA ASN A 128 17.14 58.57 -8.75
C ASN A 128 16.00 59.24 -7.95
N ALA A 129 15.13 60.00 -8.62
CA ALA A 129 13.97 60.61 -7.98
C ALA A 129 12.96 59.57 -7.50
N HIS A 130 12.69 58.54 -8.32
CA HIS A 130 11.83 57.42 -7.95
C HIS A 130 12.37 56.66 -6.73
N ILE A 131 13.66 56.31 -6.73
CA ILE A 131 14.31 55.59 -5.61
C ILE A 131 14.21 56.40 -4.31
N ARG A 132 14.53 57.70 -4.35
CA ARG A 132 14.41 58.57 -3.15
C ARG A 132 12.99 58.63 -2.62
N ALA A 133 12.00 58.75 -3.51
CA ALA A 133 10.61 58.76 -3.11
C ALA A 133 10.17 57.39 -2.56
N LYS A 134 10.68 56.29 -3.13
CA LYS A 134 10.36 54.93 -2.69
C LYS A 134 10.88 54.68 -1.28
N ASN A 135 12.13 55.03 -1.00
CA ASN A 135 12.70 54.89 0.34
C ASN A 135 11.90 55.68 1.39
N LYS A 136 11.57 56.95 1.10
CA LYS A 136 10.75 57.78 2.00
C LYS A 136 9.35 57.22 2.21
N PHE A 137 8.73 56.70 1.16
CA PHE A 137 7.44 56.04 1.26
C PHE A 137 7.53 54.81 2.16
N GLU A 138 8.53 53.95 1.97
CA GLU A 138 8.68 52.73 2.78
C GLU A 138 9.01 53.02 4.25
N GLU A 139 9.76 54.08 4.54
CA GLU A 139 10.02 54.53 5.90
C GLU A 139 8.75 55.05 6.62
N SER A 140 7.83 55.64 5.87
CA SER A 140 6.62 56.29 6.42
C SER A 140 5.33 55.45 6.28
N TYR A 141 5.31 54.47 5.39
CA TYR A 141 4.13 53.68 5.08
C TYR A 141 3.77 52.77 6.25
N ARG A 142 2.51 52.88 6.68
CA ARG A 142 1.87 51.95 7.61
C ARG A 142 0.66 51.37 6.90
N ASP A 143 0.59 50.03 6.85
CA ASP A 143 -0.55 49.36 6.23
C ASP A 143 -1.82 49.70 7.04
N PRO A 144 -2.84 50.32 6.42
CA PRO A 144 -4.13 50.50 7.07
C PRO A 144 -4.81 49.12 7.19
N LEU A 145 -5.11 48.73 8.43
CA LEU A 145 -5.81 47.50 8.80
C LEU A 145 -7.22 47.43 8.17
#